data_AF-A0A6C0HGT6-F1
#
_entry.id   AF-A0A6C0HGT6-F1
#
_cell.length_a   1.000
_cell.length_b   1.000
_cell.length_c   1.000
_cell.angle_alpha   90.00
_cell.angle_beta   90.00
_cell.angle_gamma   90.00
#
_symmetry.space_group_name_H-M   'P 1'
#
loop_
_entity.id
_entity.type
_entity.pdbx_description
1 polymer ?
#
loop_
_entity_poly.entity_id
_entity_poly.type
_entity_poly.pdbx_seq_one_letter_code
_entity_poly.pdbx_strand_id
1 'polypeptide(L)'
;MKIVDCFTFYNEMDLLQYRLATLYEYVDFFILIEANTTHAGHPKPTYYVDNMHLFEKYRHKIIHMVSDLPFKVPAIDYSKNEQWKNENFQRNCIKDCVQLETLGLSNGDLVIISDLDEIIDPQRLTEFRDGRLIAYKGFSLSQDMYYYNLHCKNTWFWSKAKIVTYEYLLQNVPEDIRQGELPLLERGGWHLSYFGDAAFIRNKLLEFGHQEYNSPEYTDENNIIRRLENGVDLFGRGYVHMTHVPINQNPYLPPLYHIYLTNYVKNNEAVSSVPIYVYYHLCCIANWRNIFTRMMFKLKNSGLYKLINEIRITVLGHEYNPSDAIFSDSKLRIRFHSSDISLYERPALNNLIDDANTQPEFYVLYMHSKGVKHWGDKKMESNVYEWCEYMFHFNVYKHPMCITELNNGANAVGCNLQERGAPLHYSGNFWWSRSSHIKVLPKIVDTYYNTPEFLVSSIDGVYKSLWHSDVNHFHSTYPPKLYENRPIIIQTMEHKNGNTHYS
;
A
#
# COMPACT_ATOMS: atom_id res chain seq x y z
N MET A 1 -15.13 -11.32 -26.45
CA MET A 1 -13.82 -10.73 -26.78
C MET A 1 -12.94 -10.85 -25.56
N LYS A 2 -11.75 -11.42 -25.72
CA LYS A 2 -10.72 -11.52 -24.68
C LYS A 2 -9.81 -10.29 -24.75
N ILE A 3 -9.25 -9.92 -23.60
CA ILE A 3 -8.23 -8.87 -23.48
C ILE A 3 -7.05 -9.45 -22.71
N VAL A 4 -5.85 -9.33 -23.29
CA VAL A 4 -4.60 -9.81 -22.68
C VAL A 4 -3.69 -8.63 -22.36
N ASP A 5 -3.29 -8.53 -21.10
CA ASP A 5 -2.40 -7.48 -20.61
C ASP A 5 -0.95 -7.94 -20.64
N CYS A 6 -0.13 -7.41 -21.55
CA CYS A 6 1.27 -7.82 -21.70
C CYS A 6 2.21 -6.70 -21.27
N PHE A 7 3.18 -7.05 -20.43
CA PHE A 7 4.17 -6.10 -19.93
C PHE A 7 5.52 -6.74 -19.64
N THR A 8 6.57 -5.93 -19.78
CA THR A 8 7.92 -6.26 -19.30
C THR A 8 7.98 -6.03 -17.79
N PHE A 9 8.72 -6.89 -17.09
CA PHE A 9 8.86 -6.85 -15.63
C PHE A 9 10.33 -6.89 -15.21
N TYR A 10 10.68 -6.04 -14.25
CA TYR A 10 12.01 -6.01 -13.63
C TYR A 10 11.96 -6.41 -12.15
N ASN A 11 11.71 -5.46 -11.24
CA ASN A 11 11.81 -5.69 -9.79
C ASN A 11 10.79 -4.89 -8.96
N GLU A 12 9.83 -4.21 -9.61
CA GLU A 12 8.87 -3.34 -8.96
C GLU A 12 7.66 -4.12 -8.42
N MET A 13 7.89 -4.96 -7.39
CA MET A 13 6.92 -5.89 -6.82
C MET A 13 5.61 -5.24 -6.34
N ASP A 14 5.70 -4.07 -5.69
CA ASP A 14 4.52 -3.32 -5.24
C ASP A 14 3.67 -2.84 -6.42
N LEU A 15 4.32 -2.47 -7.52
CA LEU A 15 3.65 -2.01 -8.73
C LEU A 15 3.03 -3.16 -9.51
N LEU A 16 3.67 -4.34 -9.49
CA LEU A 16 3.07 -5.57 -10.00
C LEU A 16 1.81 -5.95 -9.22
N GLN A 17 1.88 -5.93 -7.88
CA GLN A 17 0.72 -6.16 -7.02
C GLN A 17 -0.40 -5.17 -7.35
N TYR A 18 -0.06 -3.89 -7.53
CA TYR A 18 -1.03 -2.85 -7.88
C TYR A 18 -1.68 -3.07 -9.25
N ARG A 19 -0.87 -3.33 -10.29
CA ARG A 19 -1.34 -3.59 -11.65
C ARG A 19 -2.28 -4.77 -11.70
N LEU A 20 -1.86 -5.90 -11.13
CA LEU A 20 -2.67 -7.12 -11.05
C LEU A 20 -3.99 -6.84 -10.33
N ALA A 21 -3.95 -6.22 -9.14
CA ALA A 21 -5.17 -5.89 -8.40
C ALA A 21 -6.14 -4.99 -9.18
N THR A 22 -5.60 -4.04 -9.93
CA THR A 22 -6.38 -3.05 -10.69
C THR A 22 -7.04 -3.66 -11.92
N LEU A 23 -6.32 -4.51 -12.65
CA LEU A 23 -6.76 -5.00 -13.96
C LEU A 23 -7.39 -6.40 -13.92
N TYR A 24 -7.30 -7.12 -12.80
CA TYR A 24 -7.64 -8.54 -12.71
C TYR A 24 -9.09 -8.86 -13.13
N GLU A 25 -10.06 -8.00 -12.85
CA GLU A 25 -11.46 -8.20 -13.28
C GLU A 25 -11.70 -7.82 -14.76
N TYR A 26 -10.78 -7.07 -15.37
CA TYR A 26 -10.95 -6.43 -16.68
C TYR A 26 -10.22 -7.15 -17.80
N VAL A 27 -9.26 -8.00 -17.47
CA VAL A 27 -8.47 -8.77 -18.43
C VAL A 27 -8.67 -10.26 -18.22
N ASP A 28 -8.49 -11.02 -19.30
CA ASP A 28 -8.60 -12.47 -19.30
C ASP A 28 -7.28 -13.10 -18.85
N PHE A 29 -6.15 -12.52 -19.28
CA PHE A 29 -4.82 -12.99 -18.94
C PHE A 29 -3.84 -11.83 -18.76
N PHE A 30 -2.83 -12.08 -17.95
CA PHE A 30 -1.62 -11.27 -17.83
C PHE A 30 -0.46 -12.03 -18.46
N ILE A 31 0.28 -11.41 -19.35
CA ILE A 31 1.56 -11.91 -19.86
C ILE A 31 2.67 -11.07 -19.22
N LEU A 32 3.36 -11.69 -18.27
CA LEU A 32 4.48 -11.09 -17.55
C LEU A 32 5.79 -11.59 -18.16
N ILE A 33 6.53 -10.70 -18.82
CA ILE A 33 7.84 -11.04 -19.39
C ILE A 33 8.95 -10.53 -18.45
N GLU A 34 9.60 -11.45 -17.76
CA GLU A 34 10.79 -11.19 -16.96
C GLU A 34 12.06 -11.54 -17.74
N ALA A 35 13.22 -11.10 -17.27
CA ALA A 35 14.53 -11.53 -17.77
C ALA A 35 15.43 -12.02 -16.63
N ASN A 36 16.48 -12.80 -16.93
CA ASN A 36 17.53 -13.21 -15.97
C ASN A 36 18.74 -12.24 -15.95
N THR A 37 18.73 -11.23 -16.81
CA THR A 37 19.70 -10.13 -16.85
C THR A 37 18.98 -8.79 -16.94
N THR A 38 19.65 -7.71 -16.58
CA THR A 38 19.18 -6.34 -16.80
C THR A 38 19.32 -5.95 -18.27
N HIS A 39 18.75 -4.81 -18.70
CA HIS A 39 18.96 -4.31 -20.06
C HIS A 39 20.42 -3.91 -20.29
N ALA A 40 21.11 -3.45 -19.24
CA ALA A 40 22.55 -3.26 -19.21
C ALA A 40 23.37 -4.57 -19.26
N GLY A 41 22.71 -5.74 -19.22
CA GLY A 41 23.35 -7.04 -19.37
C GLY A 41 23.98 -7.61 -18.08
N HIS A 42 23.72 -7.02 -16.92
CA HIS A 42 24.15 -7.57 -15.63
C HIS A 42 23.24 -8.72 -15.20
N PRO A 43 23.78 -9.80 -14.58
CA PRO A 43 22.94 -10.88 -14.05
C PRO A 43 22.05 -10.38 -12.91
N LYS A 44 20.80 -10.84 -12.89
CA LYS A 44 19.84 -10.53 -11.82
C LYS A 44 19.00 -11.77 -11.48
N PRO A 45 18.43 -11.86 -10.26
CA PRO A 45 17.44 -12.88 -9.96
C PRO A 45 16.15 -12.70 -10.79
N THR A 46 15.39 -13.78 -10.87
CA THR A 46 14.02 -13.79 -11.37
C THR A 46 13.06 -13.45 -10.23
N TYR A 47 12.94 -12.16 -9.93
CA TYR A 47 12.12 -11.60 -8.86
C TYR A 47 10.69 -12.13 -8.84
N TYR A 48 10.02 -12.31 -9.99
CA TYR A 48 8.66 -12.87 -9.98
C TYR A 48 8.68 -14.35 -9.59
N VAL A 49 9.59 -15.16 -10.15
CA VAL A 49 9.70 -16.59 -9.81
C VAL A 49 9.94 -16.79 -8.32
N ASP A 50 10.90 -16.05 -7.76
CA ASP A 50 11.29 -16.16 -6.36
C ASP A 50 10.16 -15.75 -5.40
N ASN A 51 9.20 -14.96 -5.89
CA ASN A 51 8.13 -14.37 -5.09
C ASN A 51 6.71 -14.68 -5.59
N MET A 52 6.54 -15.66 -6.49
CA MET A 52 5.24 -15.92 -7.13
C MET A 52 4.13 -16.27 -6.12
N HIS A 53 4.52 -16.81 -4.97
CA HIS A 53 3.63 -17.14 -3.86
C HIS A 53 2.88 -15.90 -3.29
N LEU A 54 3.44 -14.69 -3.46
CA LEU A 54 2.77 -13.44 -3.07
C LEU A 54 1.57 -13.11 -3.99
N PHE A 55 1.56 -13.65 -5.21
CA PHE A 55 0.55 -13.37 -6.24
C PHE A 55 -0.43 -14.53 -6.46
N GLU A 56 -0.56 -15.44 -5.50
CA GLU A 56 -1.36 -16.66 -5.63
C GLU A 56 -2.81 -16.37 -6.07
N LYS A 57 -3.39 -15.26 -5.59
CA LYS A 57 -4.72 -14.78 -5.99
C LYS A 57 -4.87 -14.61 -7.50
N TYR A 58 -3.82 -14.16 -8.19
CA TYR A 58 -3.83 -13.80 -9.62
C TYR A 58 -3.30 -14.93 -10.51
N ARG A 59 -2.65 -15.93 -9.91
CA ARG A 59 -1.82 -16.93 -10.58
C ARG A 59 -2.49 -17.62 -11.77
N HIS A 60 -3.77 -17.94 -11.67
CA HIS A 60 -4.53 -18.62 -12.73
C HIS A 60 -4.74 -17.78 -14.00
N LYS A 61 -4.52 -16.46 -13.96
CA LYS A 61 -4.52 -15.58 -15.14
C LYS A 61 -3.12 -15.21 -15.62
N ILE A 62 -2.06 -15.54 -14.87
CA ILE A 62 -0.70 -15.12 -15.20
C ILE A 62 -0.01 -16.17 -16.07
N ILE A 63 0.40 -15.76 -17.26
CA ILE A 63 1.39 -16.43 -18.09
C ILE A 63 2.72 -15.70 -17.85
N HIS A 64 3.69 -16.43 -17.32
CA HIS A 64 5.02 -15.90 -17.03
C HIS A 64 6.03 -16.49 -18.00
N MET A 65 6.91 -15.63 -18.52
CA MET A 65 8.05 -16.03 -19.33
C MET A 65 9.31 -15.36 -18.78
N VAL A 66 10.39 -16.13 -18.67
CA VAL A 66 11.75 -15.60 -18.46
C VAL A 66 12.47 -15.59 -19.81
N SER A 67 12.75 -14.39 -20.30
CA SER A 67 13.56 -14.15 -21.49
C SER A 67 15.06 -14.21 -21.16
N ASP A 68 15.84 -14.81 -22.06
CA ASP A 68 17.31 -14.80 -22.00
C ASP A 68 17.83 -13.72 -22.94
N LEU A 69 18.24 -12.57 -22.39
CA LEU A 69 18.58 -11.40 -23.21
C LEU A 69 19.91 -11.64 -23.98
N PRO A 70 20.02 -11.18 -25.23
CA PRO A 70 21.15 -11.54 -26.10
C PRO A 70 22.49 -10.91 -25.71
N PHE A 71 22.51 -9.73 -25.10
CA PHE A 71 23.75 -8.99 -24.79
C PHE A 71 23.98 -8.92 -23.28
N LYS A 72 25.17 -9.36 -22.83
CA LYS A 72 25.50 -9.50 -21.40
C LYS A 72 26.88 -8.95 -21.10
N VAL A 73 27.11 -8.52 -19.86
CA VAL A 73 28.46 -8.12 -19.42
C VAL A 73 29.42 -9.32 -19.43
N PRO A 74 30.72 -9.12 -19.71
CA PRO A 74 31.36 -7.86 -20.10
C PRO A 74 31.31 -7.55 -21.61
N ALA A 75 30.58 -8.35 -22.41
CA ALA A 75 30.62 -8.30 -23.87
C ALA A 75 29.67 -7.28 -24.52
N ILE A 76 28.69 -6.77 -23.77
CA ILE A 76 27.74 -5.77 -24.24
C ILE A 76 28.44 -4.47 -24.67
N ASP A 77 28.06 -3.95 -25.84
CA ASP A 77 28.57 -2.72 -26.42
C ASP A 77 27.48 -1.64 -26.45
N TYR A 78 27.51 -0.76 -25.44
CA TYR A 78 26.57 0.35 -25.31
C TYR A 78 26.65 1.35 -26.47
N SER A 79 27.79 1.45 -27.16
CA SER A 79 27.94 2.34 -28.32
C SER A 79 27.13 1.86 -29.54
N LYS A 80 26.75 0.57 -29.56
CA LYS A 80 25.91 -0.06 -30.58
C LYS A 80 24.44 -0.17 -30.16
N ASN A 81 24.04 0.50 -29.08
CA ASN A 81 22.69 0.47 -28.53
C ASN A 81 22.22 -0.96 -28.17
N GLU A 82 23.14 -1.84 -27.75
CA GLU A 82 22.81 -3.23 -27.43
C GLU A 82 21.89 -3.38 -26.21
N GLN A 83 21.95 -2.44 -25.27
CA GLN A 83 21.01 -2.34 -24.16
C GLN A 83 19.56 -2.09 -24.62
N TRP A 84 19.37 -1.32 -25.70
CA TRP A 84 18.07 -1.15 -26.32
C TRP A 84 17.63 -2.41 -27.06
N LYS A 85 18.56 -3.13 -27.70
CA LYS A 85 18.25 -4.42 -28.31
C LYS A 85 17.82 -5.45 -27.26
N ASN A 86 18.39 -5.42 -26.06
CA ASN A 86 17.95 -6.23 -24.93
C ASN A 86 16.51 -5.91 -24.52
N GLU A 87 16.18 -4.62 -24.33
CA GLU A 87 14.82 -4.19 -24.01
C GLU A 87 13.81 -4.59 -25.10
N ASN A 88 14.16 -4.35 -26.36
CA ASN A 88 13.35 -4.72 -27.52
C ASN A 88 13.14 -6.24 -27.59
N PHE A 89 14.18 -7.03 -27.34
CA PHE A 89 14.09 -8.48 -27.30
C PHE A 89 13.10 -8.95 -26.23
N GLN A 90 13.23 -8.46 -25.00
CA GLN A 90 12.30 -8.78 -23.92
C GLN A 90 10.85 -8.44 -24.30
N ARG A 91 10.62 -7.27 -24.90
CA ARG A 91 9.27 -6.88 -25.33
C ARG A 91 8.75 -7.73 -26.48
N ASN A 92 9.61 -8.11 -27.41
CA ASN A 92 9.23 -8.92 -28.57
C ASN A 92 8.79 -10.33 -28.21
N CYS A 93 9.25 -10.86 -27.08
CA CYS A 93 8.76 -12.11 -26.50
C CYS A 93 7.24 -12.13 -26.25
N ILE A 94 6.58 -10.97 -26.13
CA ILE A 94 5.11 -10.88 -26.04
C ILE A 94 4.45 -11.66 -27.19
N LYS A 95 5.01 -11.56 -28.40
CA LYS A 95 4.44 -12.20 -29.60
C LYS A 95 4.38 -13.72 -29.46
N ASP A 96 5.38 -14.34 -28.86
CA ASP A 96 5.41 -15.79 -28.66
C ASP A 96 4.40 -16.21 -27.59
N CYS A 97 4.29 -15.45 -26.49
CA CYS A 97 3.35 -15.72 -25.41
C CYS A 97 1.88 -15.61 -25.83
N VAL A 98 1.50 -14.60 -26.64
CA VAL A 98 0.10 -14.40 -27.04
C VAL A 98 -0.41 -15.48 -27.99
N GLN A 99 0.49 -16.21 -28.65
CA GLN A 99 0.18 -17.30 -29.58
C GLN A 99 -0.02 -18.64 -28.88
N LEU A 100 0.17 -18.72 -27.56
CA LEU A 100 -0.05 -19.94 -26.80
C LEU A 100 -1.50 -20.42 -26.93
N GLU A 101 -1.68 -21.68 -27.30
CA GLU A 101 -3.01 -22.29 -27.47
C GLU A 101 -3.90 -22.17 -26.23
N THR A 102 -3.28 -22.18 -25.03
CA THR A 102 -3.96 -22.02 -23.74
C THR A 102 -4.72 -20.70 -23.62
N LEU A 103 -4.31 -19.65 -24.33
CA LEU A 103 -5.01 -18.37 -24.37
C LEU A 103 -6.25 -18.44 -25.27
N GLY A 104 -6.21 -19.24 -26.34
CA GLY A 104 -7.26 -19.39 -27.32
C GLY A 104 -7.77 -18.06 -27.88
N LEU A 105 -6.86 -17.17 -28.29
CA LEU A 105 -7.21 -15.85 -28.85
C LEU A 105 -7.72 -15.97 -30.28
N SER A 106 -8.69 -15.12 -30.61
CA SER A 106 -9.22 -14.91 -31.96
C SER A 106 -8.76 -13.56 -32.52
N ASN A 107 -8.81 -13.37 -33.85
CA ASN A 107 -8.32 -12.16 -34.53
C ASN A 107 -8.81 -10.82 -33.92
N GLY A 108 -10.07 -10.77 -33.48
CA GLY A 108 -10.69 -9.58 -32.88
C GLY A 108 -10.47 -9.41 -31.38
N ASP A 109 -9.77 -10.33 -30.71
CA ASP A 109 -9.36 -10.16 -29.31
C ASP A 109 -8.26 -9.10 -29.21
N LEU A 110 -8.11 -8.49 -28.03
CA LEU A 110 -7.21 -7.37 -27.83
C LEU A 110 -5.98 -7.75 -27.02
N VAL A 111 -4.84 -7.18 -27.40
CA VAL A 111 -3.57 -7.31 -26.71
C VAL A 111 -3.05 -5.93 -26.34
N ILE A 112 -2.74 -5.74 -25.06
CA ILE A 112 -2.08 -4.54 -24.54
C ILE A 112 -0.57 -4.80 -24.57
N ILE A 113 0.18 -3.84 -25.09
CA ILE A 113 1.66 -3.83 -25.08
C ILE A 113 2.10 -2.61 -24.29
N SER A 114 2.70 -2.84 -23.13
CA SER A 114 3.07 -1.79 -22.19
C SER A 114 4.27 -2.17 -21.33
N ASP A 115 4.76 -1.25 -20.53
CA ASP A 115 5.67 -1.55 -19.41
C ASP A 115 4.87 -1.65 -18.10
N LEU A 116 5.46 -2.26 -17.06
CA LEU A 116 4.78 -2.53 -15.80
C LEU A 116 4.14 -1.28 -15.17
N ASP A 117 4.84 -0.15 -15.24
CA ASP A 117 4.45 1.14 -14.68
C ASP A 117 3.42 1.91 -15.51
N GLU A 118 3.00 1.37 -16.65
CA GLU A 118 1.95 1.91 -17.50
C GLU A 118 0.61 1.23 -17.22
N ILE A 119 -0.14 1.75 -16.26
CA ILE A 119 -1.42 1.18 -15.81
C ILE A 119 -2.55 1.65 -16.72
N ILE A 120 -3.24 0.71 -17.35
CA ILE A 120 -4.34 1.01 -18.27
C ILE A 120 -5.61 1.36 -17.50
N ASP A 121 -6.40 2.30 -18.00
CA ASP A 121 -7.69 2.64 -17.41
C ASP A 121 -8.71 1.50 -17.60
N PRO A 122 -9.19 0.86 -16.51
CA PRO A 122 -10.18 -0.21 -16.60
C PRO A 122 -11.49 0.18 -17.30
N GLN A 123 -11.84 1.47 -17.27
CA GLN A 123 -13.02 1.96 -17.97
C GLN A 123 -12.89 1.78 -19.49
N ARG A 124 -11.69 2.02 -20.05
CA ARG A 124 -11.42 1.83 -21.49
C ARG A 124 -11.58 0.36 -21.89
N LEU A 125 -11.07 -0.55 -21.06
CA LEU A 125 -11.20 -2.00 -21.29
C LEU A 125 -12.68 -2.45 -21.27
N THR A 126 -13.47 -1.86 -20.38
CA THR A 126 -14.92 -2.08 -20.30
C THR A 126 -15.61 -1.56 -21.57
N GLU A 127 -15.25 -0.37 -22.04
CA GLU A 127 -15.78 0.21 -23.28
C GLU A 127 -15.48 -0.64 -24.53
N PHE A 128 -14.29 -1.26 -24.61
CA PHE A 128 -14.01 -2.23 -25.67
C PHE A 128 -14.88 -3.48 -25.54
N ARG A 129 -14.99 -4.07 -24.35
CA ARG A 129 -15.83 -5.27 -24.09
C ARG A 129 -17.31 -5.05 -24.42
N ASP A 130 -17.81 -3.86 -24.15
CA ASP A 130 -19.20 -3.47 -24.44
C ASP A 130 -19.41 -3.06 -25.91
N GLY A 131 -18.35 -3.00 -26.73
CA GLY A 131 -18.42 -2.56 -28.13
C GLY A 131 -18.60 -1.05 -28.31
N ARG A 132 -18.44 -0.25 -27.26
CA ARG A 132 -18.45 1.23 -27.32
C ARG A 132 -17.18 1.78 -27.95
N LEU A 133 -16.07 1.07 -27.81
CA LEU A 133 -14.84 1.27 -28.55
C LEU A 133 -14.57 0.06 -29.43
N ILE A 134 -14.13 0.30 -30.67
CA ILE A 134 -13.80 -0.76 -31.63
C ILE A 134 -12.37 -0.51 -32.12
N ALA A 135 -11.47 -1.43 -31.83
CA ALA A 135 -10.11 -1.40 -32.35
C ALA A 135 -10.09 -2.07 -33.73
N TYR A 136 -9.87 -1.30 -34.79
CA TYR A 136 -9.62 -1.89 -36.12
C TYR A 136 -8.20 -2.47 -36.18
N LYS A 137 -7.18 -1.63 -35.96
CA LYS A 137 -5.79 -2.05 -35.71
C LYS A 137 -5.44 -1.94 -34.23
N GLY A 138 -5.80 -0.81 -33.62
CA GLY A 138 -5.50 -0.50 -32.22
C GLY A 138 -5.43 1.00 -31.96
N PHE A 139 -5.02 1.33 -30.74
CA PHE A 139 -4.87 2.69 -30.24
C PHE A 139 -3.55 2.87 -29.48
N SER A 140 -2.99 4.08 -29.57
CA SER A 140 -2.02 4.58 -28.60
C SER A 140 -2.78 5.08 -27.38
N LEU A 141 -2.40 4.68 -26.18
CA LEU A 141 -3.10 5.04 -24.95
C LEU A 141 -2.51 6.32 -24.37
N SER A 142 -3.27 7.42 -24.35
CA SER A 142 -2.84 8.67 -23.72
C SER A 142 -2.89 8.54 -22.20
N GLN A 143 -1.73 8.56 -21.56
CA GLN A 143 -1.57 8.33 -20.12
C GLN A 143 -1.09 9.58 -19.40
N ASP A 144 -1.70 9.86 -18.25
CA ASP A 144 -1.18 10.87 -17.32
C ASP A 144 0.13 10.37 -16.71
N MET A 145 1.22 11.11 -16.93
CA MET A 145 2.55 10.74 -16.46
C MET A 145 2.82 11.35 -15.08
N TYR A 146 3.14 10.50 -14.10
CA TYR A 146 3.56 10.88 -12.76
C TYR A 146 5.01 10.48 -12.51
N TYR A 147 5.72 11.30 -11.75
CA TYR A 147 7.09 11.08 -11.31
C TYR A 147 7.11 10.97 -9.79
N TYR A 148 7.74 9.92 -9.25
CA TYR A 148 7.95 9.69 -7.81
C TYR A 148 6.68 9.46 -6.97
N ASN A 149 5.62 10.21 -7.21
CA ASN A 149 4.36 10.20 -6.46
C ASN A 149 3.20 10.75 -7.32
N LEU A 150 1.97 10.66 -6.81
CA LEU A 150 0.74 11.07 -7.50
C LEU A 150 0.44 12.57 -7.42
N HIS A 151 1.30 13.38 -6.80
CA HIS A 151 1.23 14.84 -6.87
C HIS A 151 2.09 15.39 -8.00
N CYS A 152 3.24 14.78 -8.24
CA CYS A 152 4.23 15.21 -9.20
C CYS A 152 3.87 14.74 -10.63
N LYS A 153 2.99 15.49 -11.29
CA LYS A 153 2.48 15.18 -12.63
C LYS A 153 3.27 15.91 -13.71
N ASN A 154 3.49 15.27 -14.84
CA ASN A 154 4.04 15.92 -16.03
C ASN A 154 2.96 16.70 -16.79
N THR A 155 3.32 17.78 -17.49
CA THR A 155 2.35 18.58 -18.26
C THR A 155 1.97 17.95 -19.61
N TRP A 156 2.72 16.97 -20.09
CA TRP A 156 2.43 16.20 -21.30
C TRP A 156 2.00 14.77 -20.95
N PHE A 157 1.29 14.15 -21.90
CA PHE A 157 0.85 12.77 -21.77
C PHE A 157 1.88 11.80 -22.34
N TRP A 158 1.92 10.60 -21.77
CA TRP A 158 2.69 9.48 -22.29
C TRP A 158 1.82 8.62 -23.21
N SER A 159 2.37 8.04 -24.29
CA SER A 159 1.55 7.32 -25.30
C SER A 159 2.20 6.08 -25.91
N LYS A 160 3.21 5.52 -25.21
CA LYS A 160 3.90 4.31 -25.67
C LYS A 160 3.08 3.05 -25.42
N ALA A 161 2.28 2.99 -24.36
CA ALA A 161 1.33 1.89 -24.16
C ALA A 161 0.35 1.80 -25.34
N LYS A 162 0.21 0.60 -25.91
CA LYS A 162 -0.70 0.33 -27.03
C LYS A 162 -1.73 -0.72 -26.63
N ILE A 163 -2.92 -0.63 -27.21
CA ILE A 163 -3.88 -1.73 -27.27
C ILE A 163 -4.20 -2.02 -28.73
N VAL A 164 -3.97 -3.24 -29.19
CA VAL A 164 -4.10 -3.64 -30.59
C VAL A 164 -4.92 -4.91 -30.74
N THR A 165 -5.46 -5.15 -31.93
CA THR A 165 -6.07 -6.45 -32.24
C THR A 165 -5.00 -7.54 -32.32
N TYR A 166 -5.36 -8.75 -31.90
CA TYR A 166 -4.48 -9.91 -32.01
C TYR A 166 -4.04 -10.15 -33.46
N GLU A 167 -4.95 -9.96 -34.43
CA GLU A 167 -4.62 -10.02 -35.85
C GLU A 167 -3.52 -9.03 -36.27
N TYR A 168 -3.60 -7.79 -35.81
CA TYR A 168 -2.58 -6.79 -36.11
C TYR A 168 -1.23 -7.14 -35.46
N LEU A 169 -1.25 -7.66 -34.24
CA LEU A 169 -0.05 -8.13 -33.55
C LEU A 169 0.65 -9.29 -34.28
N LEU A 170 -0.10 -10.24 -34.86
CA LEU A 170 0.48 -11.36 -35.60
C LEU A 170 1.30 -10.92 -36.82
N GLN A 171 0.94 -9.80 -37.43
CA GLN A 171 1.58 -9.26 -38.64
C GLN A 171 2.77 -8.33 -38.33
N ASN A 172 2.98 -7.96 -37.08
CA ASN A 172 3.96 -6.95 -36.68
C ASN A 172 4.82 -7.43 -35.50
N VAL A 173 5.84 -6.65 -35.15
CA VAL A 173 6.72 -6.91 -34.00
C VAL A 173 6.25 -6.03 -32.83
N PRO A 174 6.18 -6.55 -31.58
CA PRO A 174 5.68 -5.76 -30.44
C PRO A 174 6.39 -4.42 -30.23
N GLU A 175 7.72 -4.38 -30.38
CA GLU A 175 8.48 -3.13 -30.29
C GLU A 175 8.11 -2.14 -31.40
N ASP A 176 8.00 -2.60 -32.64
CA ASP A 176 7.61 -1.73 -33.77
C ASP A 176 6.20 -1.15 -33.57
N ILE A 177 5.28 -1.93 -32.99
CA ILE A 177 3.95 -1.45 -32.59
C ILE A 177 4.07 -0.36 -31.52
N ARG A 178 4.92 -0.56 -30.49
CA ARG A 178 5.11 0.40 -29.39
C ARG A 178 5.69 1.72 -29.86
N GLN A 179 6.64 1.69 -30.79
CA GLN A 179 7.23 2.89 -31.39
C GLN A 179 6.35 3.52 -32.48
N GLY A 180 5.48 2.72 -33.10
CA GLY A 180 4.61 3.13 -34.18
C GLY A 180 3.48 4.09 -33.78
N GLU A 181 2.89 4.70 -34.80
CA GLU A 181 1.76 5.60 -34.68
C GLU A 181 0.44 4.83 -34.84
N LEU A 182 -0.42 4.98 -33.84
CA LEU A 182 -1.81 4.53 -33.85
C LEU A 182 -2.70 5.67 -33.35
N PRO A 183 -3.99 5.71 -33.74
CA PRO A 183 -4.93 6.70 -33.22
C PRO A 183 -4.84 6.82 -31.70
N LEU A 184 -4.81 8.06 -31.20
CA LEU A 184 -4.70 8.32 -29.77
C LEU A 184 -6.06 8.09 -29.10
N LEU A 185 -6.08 7.28 -28.04
CA LEU A 185 -7.23 7.13 -27.15
C LEU A 185 -6.97 7.94 -25.89
N GLU A 186 -7.79 8.97 -25.68
CA GLU A 186 -7.72 9.80 -24.48
C GLU A 186 -8.08 9.03 -23.21
N ARG A 187 -7.47 9.42 -22.09
CA ARG A 187 -7.65 8.76 -20.80
C ARG A 187 -7.42 7.25 -20.93
N GLY A 188 -6.30 6.90 -21.54
CA GLY A 188 -5.83 5.54 -21.72
C GLY A 188 -5.20 4.95 -20.46
N GLY A 189 -4.94 5.77 -19.43
CA GLY A 189 -4.45 5.33 -18.12
C GLY A 189 -3.40 6.27 -17.53
N TRP A 190 -2.41 5.68 -16.85
CA TRP A 190 -1.41 6.41 -16.07
C TRP A 190 -0.03 5.78 -16.21
N HIS A 191 1.01 6.59 -16.28
CA HIS A 191 2.41 6.14 -16.25
C HIS A 191 3.06 6.56 -14.93
N LEU A 192 3.46 5.58 -14.11
CA LEU A 192 3.93 5.76 -12.74
C LEU A 192 5.46 5.67 -12.66
N SER A 193 6.14 6.67 -13.22
CA SER A 193 7.58 6.68 -13.41
C SER A 193 8.35 6.93 -12.11
N TYR A 194 9.37 6.12 -11.84
CA TYR A 194 10.26 6.21 -10.67
C TYR A 194 9.52 6.14 -9.31
N PHE A 195 8.47 5.34 -9.20
CA PHE A 195 7.77 5.09 -7.93
C PHE A 195 8.62 4.14 -7.05
N GLY A 196 9.41 4.73 -6.16
CA GLY A 196 10.28 4.03 -5.21
C GLY A 196 11.15 4.98 -4.41
N ASP A 197 12.01 4.45 -3.55
CA ASP A 197 12.99 5.26 -2.82
C ASP A 197 14.25 5.55 -3.67
N ALA A 198 15.16 6.36 -3.13
CA ALA A 198 16.35 6.79 -3.86
C ALA A 198 17.27 5.61 -4.27
N ALA A 199 17.40 4.59 -3.42
CA ALA A 199 18.19 3.40 -3.72
C ALA A 199 17.56 2.59 -4.86
N PHE A 200 16.23 2.47 -4.87
CA PHE A 200 15.49 1.83 -5.94
C PHE A 200 15.61 2.59 -7.26
N ILE A 201 15.45 3.91 -7.24
CA ILE A 201 15.62 4.76 -8.43
C ILE A 201 17.05 4.64 -8.95
N ARG A 202 18.06 4.72 -8.07
CA ARG A 202 19.47 4.51 -8.42
C ARG A 202 19.68 3.18 -9.12
N ASN A 203 19.18 2.08 -8.55
CA ASN A 203 19.26 0.75 -9.17
C ASN A 203 18.62 0.74 -10.58
N LYS A 204 17.47 1.36 -10.76
CA LYS A 204 16.82 1.46 -12.07
C LYS A 204 17.68 2.22 -13.09
N LEU A 205 18.29 3.34 -12.69
CA LEU A 205 19.17 4.14 -13.54
C LEU A 205 20.46 3.42 -13.96
N LEU A 206 20.98 2.54 -13.11
CA LEU A 206 22.17 1.75 -13.45
C LEU A 206 21.85 0.67 -14.49
N GLU A 207 20.62 0.16 -14.52
CA GLU A 207 20.30 -1.13 -15.14
C GLU A 207 19.37 -1.06 -16.37
N PHE A 208 18.74 0.09 -16.64
CA PHE A 208 17.82 0.30 -17.78
C PHE A 208 18.52 0.60 -19.12
N GLY A 209 17.75 0.80 -20.20
CA GLY A 209 18.28 1.10 -21.54
C GLY A 209 18.99 2.45 -21.69
N HIS A 210 18.68 3.44 -20.86
CA HIS A 210 19.23 4.80 -20.96
C HIS A 210 20.62 4.94 -20.28
N GLN A 211 21.61 4.19 -20.77
CA GLN A 211 22.96 4.16 -20.19
C GLN A 211 23.69 5.51 -20.25
N GLU A 212 23.22 6.47 -21.06
CA GLU A 212 23.68 7.87 -21.02
C GLU A 212 23.45 8.55 -19.65
N TYR A 213 22.50 8.06 -18.84
CA TYR A 213 22.23 8.54 -17.49
C TYR A 213 22.94 7.72 -16.40
N ASN A 214 23.77 6.75 -16.77
CA ASN A 214 24.56 5.97 -15.83
C ASN A 214 25.83 6.75 -15.43
N SER A 215 25.65 7.84 -14.67
CA SER A 215 26.73 8.67 -14.16
C SER A 215 26.44 9.14 -12.72
N PRO A 216 27.44 9.53 -11.92
CA PRO A 216 27.23 10.06 -10.57
C PRO A 216 26.31 11.29 -10.50
N GLU A 217 26.15 12.03 -11.61
CA GLU A 217 25.22 13.17 -11.69
C GLU A 217 23.75 12.74 -11.49
N TYR A 218 23.39 11.54 -11.97
CA TYR A 218 22.03 11.03 -11.92
C TYR A 218 21.87 9.91 -10.89
N THR A 219 22.93 9.16 -10.61
CA THR A 219 22.89 7.96 -9.75
C THR A 219 23.30 8.20 -8.30
N ASP A 220 23.78 9.40 -7.95
CA ASP A 220 24.03 9.77 -6.55
C ASP A 220 22.71 9.88 -5.77
N GLU A 221 22.58 9.14 -4.68
CA GLU A 221 21.32 9.06 -3.92
C GLU A 221 20.92 10.40 -3.30
N ASN A 222 21.86 11.27 -2.91
CA ASN A 222 21.52 12.58 -2.36
C ASN A 222 20.96 13.50 -3.45
N ASN A 223 21.51 13.43 -4.68
CA ASN A 223 20.96 14.13 -5.83
C ASN A 223 19.54 13.61 -6.17
N ILE A 224 19.32 12.30 -6.12
CA ILE A 224 17.99 11.70 -6.33
C ILE A 224 17.00 12.17 -5.26
N ILE A 225 17.37 12.09 -3.97
CA ILE A 225 16.55 12.57 -2.85
C ILE A 225 16.18 14.04 -3.06
N ARG A 226 17.16 14.90 -3.35
CA ARG A 226 16.91 16.32 -3.62
C ARG A 226 15.94 16.52 -4.79
N ARG A 227 16.07 15.77 -5.89
CA ARG A 227 15.15 15.88 -7.04
C ARG A 227 13.74 15.40 -6.71
N LEU A 228 13.63 14.32 -5.94
CA LEU A 228 12.37 13.76 -5.46
C LEU A 228 11.64 14.74 -4.54
N GLU A 229 12.33 15.29 -3.54
CA GLU A 229 11.77 16.24 -2.57
C GLU A 229 11.27 17.53 -3.24
N ASN A 230 11.98 18.00 -4.26
CA ASN A 230 11.62 19.19 -5.02
C ASN A 230 10.63 18.91 -6.16
N GLY A 231 10.30 17.64 -6.43
CA GLY A 231 9.39 17.27 -7.52
C GLY A 231 9.87 17.73 -8.90
N VAL A 232 11.18 17.61 -9.17
CA VAL A 232 11.80 18.02 -10.44
C VAL A 232 12.27 16.83 -11.27
N ASP A 233 12.46 17.04 -12.57
CA ASP A 233 12.90 16.00 -13.51
C ASP A 233 14.22 15.35 -13.06
N LEU A 234 14.26 14.02 -13.10
CA LEU A 234 15.40 13.22 -12.63
C LEU A 234 16.68 13.53 -13.40
N PHE A 235 16.55 14.00 -14.64
CA PHE A 235 17.65 14.24 -15.57
C PHE A 235 17.88 15.73 -15.87
N GLY A 236 17.14 16.65 -15.23
CA GLY A 236 17.30 18.09 -15.43
C GLY A 236 16.97 18.59 -16.84
N ARG A 237 16.10 17.88 -17.58
CA ARG A 237 15.77 18.20 -18.97
C ARG A 237 14.84 19.41 -19.02
N GLY A 238 15.30 20.50 -19.65
CA GLY A 238 14.58 21.77 -19.68
C GLY A 238 13.20 21.74 -20.37
N TYR A 239 12.91 20.70 -21.16
CA TYR A 239 11.61 20.51 -21.81
C TYR A 239 10.61 19.69 -20.98
N VAL A 240 11.06 19.11 -19.86
CA VAL A 240 10.19 18.37 -18.94
C VAL A 240 9.65 19.35 -17.90
N HIS A 241 8.34 19.57 -17.92
CA HIS A 241 7.67 20.47 -16.99
C HIS A 241 6.79 19.66 -16.05
N MET A 242 7.09 19.71 -14.76
CA MET A 242 6.32 19.06 -13.73
C MET A 242 5.42 20.07 -13.02
N THR A 243 4.20 19.65 -12.73
CA THR A 243 3.24 20.38 -11.92
C THR A 243 2.89 19.55 -10.70
N HIS A 244 2.75 20.23 -9.57
CA HIS A 244 2.27 19.61 -8.35
C HIS A 244 0.73 19.73 -8.30
N VAL A 245 0.04 18.61 -8.44
CA VAL A 245 -1.43 18.55 -8.44
C VAL A 245 -1.89 17.90 -7.13
N PRO A 246 -2.58 18.64 -6.22
CA PRO A 246 -3.14 18.04 -5.02
C PRO A 246 -4.09 16.90 -5.35
N ILE A 247 -3.97 15.78 -4.62
CA ILE A 247 -4.78 14.57 -4.84
C ILE A 247 -6.29 14.85 -4.81
N ASN A 248 -6.75 15.69 -3.87
CA ASN A 248 -8.16 16.06 -3.75
C ASN A 248 -8.67 16.96 -4.90
N GLN A 249 -7.78 17.53 -5.71
CA GLN A 249 -8.11 18.36 -6.86
C GLN A 249 -7.97 17.60 -8.18
N ASN A 250 -7.52 16.34 -8.15
CA ASN A 250 -7.28 15.55 -9.35
C ASN A 250 -8.48 14.66 -9.67
N PRO A 251 -9.27 14.97 -10.72
CA PRO A 251 -10.46 14.21 -11.07
C PRO A 251 -10.15 12.89 -11.80
N TYR A 252 -8.88 12.63 -12.13
CA TYR A 252 -8.45 11.50 -12.96
C TYR A 252 -7.24 10.79 -12.34
N LEU A 253 -7.45 10.21 -11.17
CA LEU A 253 -6.45 9.41 -10.45
C LEU A 253 -6.56 7.93 -10.80
N PRO A 254 -5.44 7.18 -10.77
CA PRO A 254 -5.45 5.73 -10.94
C PRO A 254 -6.40 5.06 -9.94
N PRO A 255 -7.26 4.10 -10.32
CA PRO A 255 -8.15 3.43 -9.38
C PRO A 255 -7.36 2.68 -8.31
N LEU A 256 -7.96 2.46 -7.13
CA LEU A 256 -7.34 1.76 -6.00
C LEU A 256 -6.02 2.37 -5.47
N TYR A 257 -5.64 3.58 -5.92
CA TYR A 257 -4.42 4.26 -5.48
C TYR A 257 -4.34 4.42 -3.95
N HIS A 258 -5.48 4.66 -3.30
CA HIS A 258 -5.60 4.83 -1.85
C HIS A 258 -5.44 3.52 -1.04
N ILE A 259 -5.25 2.39 -1.73
CA ILE A 259 -4.98 1.07 -1.14
C ILE A 259 -3.53 0.69 -1.42
N TYR A 260 -3.14 0.70 -2.70
CA TYR A 260 -1.84 0.14 -3.13
C TYR A 260 -0.75 1.20 -3.31
N LEU A 261 -1.10 2.46 -3.55
CA LEU A 261 -0.15 3.55 -3.77
C LEU A 261 -0.09 4.53 -2.58
N THR A 262 -0.48 4.10 -1.39
CA THR A 262 -0.60 4.98 -0.21
C THR A 262 0.69 5.73 0.15
N ASN A 263 1.87 5.14 -0.12
CA ASN A 263 3.16 5.80 0.08
C ASN A 263 3.41 6.95 -0.91
N TYR A 264 2.71 6.96 -2.03
CA TYR A 264 2.89 7.87 -3.16
C TYR A 264 1.79 8.93 -3.25
N VAL A 265 0.94 9.03 -2.23
CA VAL A 265 -0.24 9.92 -2.19
C VAL A 265 -0.12 10.94 -1.07
N LYS A 266 0.81 10.72 -0.14
CA LYS A 266 1.05 11.63 0.97
C LYS A 266 1.59 12.96 0.41
N ASN A 267 0.99 14.07 0.82
CA ASN A 267 1.67 15.36 0.70
C ASN A 267 3.04 15.20 1.34
N ASN A 268 4.09 15.84 0.80
CA ASN A 268 5.30 16.16 1.57
C ASN A 268 4.97 17.16 2.70
N GLU A 269 3.81 17.03 3.36
CA GLU A 269 3.61 17.55 4.69
C GLU A 269 4.51 16.71 5.59
N ALA A 270 5.50 17.40 6.16
CA ALA A 270 6.52 16.90 7.06
C ALA A 270 6.18 15.52 7.65
N VAL A 271 7.06 14.55 7.42
CA VAL A 271 7.20 13.42 8.35
C VAL A 271 7.05 14.01 9.73
N SER A 272 5.97 13.63 10.42
CA SER A 272 5.68 14.12 11.76
C SER A 272 6.98 14.07 12.55
N SER A 273 7.54 15.23 12.91
CA SER A 273 8.71 15.29 13.78
C SER A 273 8.39 14.74 15.18
N VAL A 274 7.10 14.56 15.47
CA VAL A 274 6.56 13.93 16.66
C VAL A 274 6.75 12.41 16.55
N PRO A 275 7.55 11.79 17.46
CA PRO A 275 7.76 10.34 17.50
C PRO A 275 6.44 9.56 17.61
N ILE A 276 6.41 8.36 17.04
CA ILE A 276 5.26 7.46 17.09
C ILE A 276 5.60 6.20 17.88
N TYR A 277 4.81 5.91 18.90
CA TYR A 277 4.91 4.69 19.69
C TYR A 277 3.65 3.84 19.55
N VAL A 278 3.83 2.52 19.46
CA VAL A 278 2.71 1.57 19.60
C VAL A 278 2.73 1.02 21.01
N TYR A 279 1.62 1.13 21.73
CA TYR A 279 1.42 0.44 22.99
C TYR A 279 0.54 -0.77 22.76
N TYR A 280 1.06 -1.95 23.10
CA TYR A 280 0.35 -3.20 22.90
C TYR A 280 0.20 -3.98 24.21
N HIS A 281 -1.04 -4.19 24.63
CA HIS A 281 -1.36 -5.14 25.67
C HIS A 281 -1.49 -6.54 25.08
N LEU A 282 -0.52 -7.42 25.35
CA LEU A 282 -0.51 -8.81 24.90
C LEU A 282 -0.90 -9.74 26.06
N CYS A 283 -2.03 -10.42 25.94
CA CYS A 283 -2.43 -11.50 26.85
C CYS A 283 -2.10 -12.86 26.22
N CYS A 284 -1.06 -13.53 26.75
CA CYS A 284 -0.55 -14.82 26.32
C CYS A 284 -1.44 -15.99 26.79
N ILE A 285 -2.67 -16.05 26.27
CA ILE A 285 -3.61 -17.15 26.46
C ILE A 285 -4.14 -17.65 25.11
N ALA A 286 -4.53 -18.92 25.05
CA ALA A 286 -5.13 -19.54 23.87
C ALA A 286 -4.31 -19.26 22.59
N ASN A 287 -4.90 -18.65 21.57
CA ASN A 287 -4.26 -18.43 20.27
C ASN A 287 -3.50 -17.09 20.15
N TRP A 288 -2.90 -16.62 21.26
CA TRP A 288 -2.21 -15.32 21.30
C TRP A 288 -1.07 -15.20 20.28
N ARG A 289 -0.33 -16.29 20.01
CA ARG A 289 0.81 -16.28 19.08
C ARG A 289 0.38 -15.88 17.68
N ASN A 290 -0.73 -16.43 17.19
CA ASN A 290 -1.27 -16.06 15.88
C ASN A 290 -1.82 -14.63 15.87
N ILE A 291 -2.48 -14.19 16.94
CA ILE A 291 -2.98 -12.82 17.05
C ILE A 291 -1.81 -11.82 17.02
N PHE A 292 -0.74 -12.11 17.76
CA PHE A 292 0.45 -11.27 17.83
C PHE A 292 1.22 -11.25 16.49
N THR A 293 1.46 -12.42 15.89
CA THR A 293 2.09 -12.52 14.56
C THR A 293 1.29 -11.76 13.50
N ARG A 294 -0.04 -11.89 13.51
CA ARG A 294 -0.93 -11.15 12.60
C ARG A 294 -0.81 -9.64 12.80
N MET A 295 -0.78 -9.17 14.04
CA MET A 295 -0.59 -7.75 14.33
C MET A 295 0.76 -7.25 13.79
N MET A 296 1.86 -7.95 14.10
CA MET A 296 3.20 -7.59 13.60
C MET A 296 3.24 -7.58 12.08
N PHE A 297 2.64 -8.58 11.43
CA PHE A 297 2.52 -8.63 9.97
C PHE A 297 1.78 -7.40 9.41
N LYS A 298 0.63 -7.04 9.99
CA LYS A 298 -0.15 -5.88 9.53
C LYS A 298 0.59 -4.57 9.73
N LEU A 299 1.27 -4.38 10.86
CA LEU A 299 2.10 -3.18 11.09
C LEU A 299 3.20 -3.08 10.02
N LYS A 300 3.96 -4.15 9.80
CA LYS A 300 5.07 -4.19 8.82
C LYS A 300 4.62 -3.87 7.40
N ASN A 301 3.39 -4.23 7.04
CA ASN A 301 2.83 -4.08 5.70
C ASN A 301 1.88 -2.86 5.54
N SER A 302 1.74 -1.99 6.53
CA SER A 302 0.79 -0.86 6.47
C SER A 302 1.43 0.49 6.13
N GLY A 303 2.74 0.52 5.91
CA GLY A 303 3.53 1.76 5.82
C GLY A 303 3.75 2.46 7.17
N LEU A 304 2.93 2.17 8.19
CA LEU A 304 3.07 2.72 9.54
C LEU A 304 4.38 2.26 10.20
N TYR A 305 4.79 1.02 10.00
CA TYR A 305 5.99 0.46 10.65
C TYR A 305 7.26 1.24 10.36
N LYS A 306 7.39 1.89 9.20
CA LYS A 306 8.52 2.77 8.89
C LYS A 306 8.56 3.98 9.82
N LEU A 307 7.39 4.51 10.20
CA LEU A 307 7.23 5.69 11.05
C LEU A 307 7.32 5.39 12.55
N ILE A 308 7.02 4.16 12.98
CA ILE A 308 7.07 3.77 14.39
C ILE A 308 8.51 3.87 14.91
N ASN A 309 8.71 4.56 16.03
CA ASN A 309 9.97 4.60 16.75
C ASN A 309 10.17 3.34 17.61
N GLU A 310 9.15 2.94 18.36
CA GLU A 310 9.19 1.76 19.23
C GLU A 310 7.80 1.13 19.42
N ILE A 311 7.76 -0.20 19.50
CA ILE A 311 6.58 -1.01 19.85
C ILE A 311 6.77 -1.46 21.30
N ARG A 312 6.03 -0.84 22.21
CA ARG A 312 6.08 -1.04 23.66
C ARG A 312 5.02 -2.07 24.07
N ILE A 313 5.47 -3.22 24.54
CA ILE A 313 4.58 -4.34 24.87
C ILE A 313 4.50 -4.55 26.37
N THR A 314 3.28 -4.69 26.86
CA THR A 314 2.97 -5.24 28.19
C THR A 314 2.46 -6.65 28.00
N VAL A 315 3.13 -7.64 28.57
CA VAL A 315 2.79 -9.06 28.41
C VAL A 315 2.16 -9.63 29.68
N LEU A 316 0.97 -10.21 29.59
CA LEU A 316 0.34 -10.96 30.68
C LEU A 316 0.16 -12.43 30.33
N GLY A 317 0.43 -13.35 31.26
CA GLY A 317 0.13 -14.78 31.15
C GLY A 317 1.35 -15.70 31.26
N HIS A 318 1.10 -16.96 31.64
CA HIS A 318 2.14 -17.95 31.93
C HIS A 318 2.91 -18.46 30.70
N GLU A 319 2.35 -18.32 29.49
CA GLU A 319 2.98 -18.79 28.25
C GLU A 319 4.06 -17.83 27.71
N TYR A 320 4.28 -16.69 28.37
CA TYR A 320 5.32 -15.76 27.97
C TYR A 320 6.72 -16.35 28.18
N ASN A 321 7.53 -16.35 27.13
CA ASN A 321 8.94 -16.69 27.18
C ASN A 321 9.77 -15.54 26.56
N PRO A 322 10.68 -14.89 27.32
CA PRO A 322 11.50 -13.79 26.81
C PRO A 322 12.50 -14.23 25.72
N SER A 323 12.87 -15.51 25.66
CA SER A 323 13.79 -16.05 24.65
C SER A 323 13.11 -16.40 23.33
N ASP A 324 11.80 -16.17 23.22
CA ASP A 324 11.02 -16.51 22.05
C ASP A 324 11.34 -15.58 20.87
N ALA A 325 11.68 -16.16 19.72
CA ALA A 325 12.05 -15.41 18.52
C ALA A 325 10.89 -14.53 18.00
N ILE A 326 9.65 -14.79 18.39
CA ILE A 326 8.52 -13.93 18.05
C ILE A 326 8.69 -12.47 18.55
N PHE A 327 9.52 -12.27 19.59
CA PHE A 327 9.84 -10.96 20.15
C PHE A 327 11.18 -10.38 19.66
N SER A 328 11.81 -10.96 18.63
CA SER A 328 13.15 -10.55 18.16
C SER A 328 13.16 -9.30 17.27
N ASP A 329 12.02 -8.63 17.10
CA ASP A 329 11.91 -7.45 16.23
C ASP A 329 12.68 -6.26 16.81
N SER A 330 13.46 -5.58 15.96
CA SER A 330 14.37 -4.51 16.41
C SER A 330 13.65 -3.30 17.00
N LYS A 331 12.39 -3.05 16.62
CA LYS A 331 11.57 -1.96 17.16
C LYS A 331 10.78 -2.35 18.41
N LEU A 332 10.80 -3.63 18.80
CA LEU A 332 9.98 -4.14 19.89
C LEU A 332 10.71 -4.07 21.23
N ARG A 333 10.02 -3.59 22.28
CA ARG A 333 10.50 -3.60 23.65
C ARG A 333 9.41 -4.11 24.60
N ILE A 334 9.75 -5.11 25.40
CA ILE A 334 8.91 -5.55 26.51
C ILE A 334 9.10 -4.57 27.67
N ARG A 335 8.04 -3.85 28.04
CA ARG A 335 8.06 -2.82 29.09
C ARG A 335 7.58 -3.34 30.43
N PHE A 336 6.74 -4.37 30.42
CA PHE A 336 6.22 -5.01 31.62
C PHE A 336 5.83 -6.46 31.30
N HIS A 337 6.02 -7.36 32.25
CA HIS A 337 5.47 -8.70 32.18
C HIS A 337 4.93 -9.17 33.54
N SER A 338 3.86 -9.96 33.53
CA SER A 338 3.32 -10.64 34.71
C SER A 338 2.59 -11.91 34.30
N SER A 339 2.52 -12.91 35.16
CA SER A 339 1.64 -14.07 34.91
C SER A 339 0.17 -13.79 35.25
N ASP A 340 -0.12 -12.72 35.99
CA ASP A 340 -1.46 -12.37 36.43
C ASP A 340 -2.26 -11.68 35.30
N ILE A 341 -3.16 -12.44 34.68
CA ILE A 341 -4.04 -11.96 33.60
C ILE A 341 -5.21 -11.11 34.10
N SER A 342 -5.46 -11.04 35.41
CA SER A 342 -6.54 -10.22 35.99
C SER A 342 -6.24 -8.71 35.98
N LEU A 343 -4.97 -8.37 35.74
CA LEU A 343 -4.54 -6.99 35.55
C LEU A 343 -5.11 -6.36 34.28
N TYR A 344 -5.53 -7.20 33.30
CA TYR A 344 -6.04 -6.78 32.00
C TYR A 344 -5.11 -5.73 31.35
N GLU A 345 -5.68 -4.69 30.75
CA GLU A 345 -4.95 -3.64 30.02
C GLU A 345 -4.29 -2.60 30.93
N ARG A 346 -4.55 -2.61 32.24
CA ARG A 346 -4.13 -1.55 33.17
C ARG A 346 -2.63 -1.30 33.20
N PRO A 347 -1.75 -2.32 33.25
CA PRO A 347 -0.32 -2.05 33.27
C PRO A 347 0.14 -1.37 31.97
N ALA A 348 -0.47 -1.68 30.82
CA ALA A 348 -0.13 -1.05 29.55
C ALA A 348 -0.51 0.44 29.55
N LEU A 349 -1.75 0.74 29.95
CA LEU A 349 -2.27 2.12 29.99
C LEU A 349 -1.60 2.97 31.08
N ASN A 350 -1.33 2.40 32.25
CA ASN A 350 -0.60 3.11 33.30
C ASN A 350 0.85 3.39 32.88
N ASN A 351 1.56 2.44 32.23
CA ASN A 351 2.89 2.70 31.67
C ASN A 351 2.85 3.80 30.59
N LEU A 352 1.82 3.81 29.75
CA LEU A 352 1.60 4.87 28.76
C LEU A 352 1.43 6.26 29.43
N ILE A 353 0.67 6.34 30.52
CA ILE A 353 0.54 7.57 31.32
C ILE A 353 1.89 8.00 31.92
N ASP A 354 2.70 7.06 32.43
CA ASP A 354 4.03 7.39 32.98
C ASP A 354 4.98 7.93 31.92
N ASP A 355 5.01 7.29 30.74
CA ASP A 355 5.83 7.74 29.62
C ASP A 355 5.37 9.11 29.10
N ALA A 356 4.06 9.38 29.05
CA ALA A 356 3.50 10.69 28.66
C ALA A 356 3.84 11.82 29.66
N ASN A 357 4.10 11.49 30.93
CA ASN A 357 4.52 12.45 31.95
C ASN A 357 6.03 12.78 31.89
N THR A 358 6.82 11.92 31.26
CA THR A 358 8.29 11.98 31.34
C THR A 358 8.97 12.25 30.00
N GLN A 359 8.30 11.97 28.88
CA GLN A 359 8.85 12.14 27.53
C GLN A 359 8.31 13.40 26.83
N PRO A 360 9.05 13.97 25.85
CA PRO A 360 8.52 14.98 24.93
C PRO A 360 7.27 14.50 24.18
N GLU A 361 6.58 15.42 23.50
CA GLU A 361 5.37 15.07 22.76
C GLU A 361 5.58 13.91 21.78
N PHE A 362 4.68 12.93 21.82
CA PHE A 362 4.63 11.78 20.93
C PHE A 362 3.19 11.42 20.55
N TYR A 363 3.02 10.73 19.44
CA TYR A 363 1.76 10.10 19.07
C TYR A 363 1.78 8.64 19.47
N VAL A 364 0.64 8.17 19.97
CA VAL A 364 0.47 6.78 20.39
C VAL A 364 -0.65 6.12 19.61
N LEU A 365 -0.39 4.92 19.11
CA LEU A 365 -1.42 3.95 18.76
C LEU A 365 -1.51 2.91 19.88
N TYR A 366 -2.64 2.86 20.56
CA TYR A 366 -2.95 1.84 21.56
C TYR A 366 -3.75 0.69 20.93
N MET A 367 -3.34 -0.54 21.22
CA MET A 367 -3.99 -1.77 20.78
C MET A 367 -3.83 -2.87 21.84
N HIS A 368 -4.64 -3.92 21.74
CA HIS A 368 -4.51 -5.09 22.60
C HIS A 368 -4.79 -6.39 21.85
N SER A 369 -4.51 -7.54 22.48
CA SER A 369 -4.76 -8.87 21.92
C SER A 369 -6.25 -9.24 21.90
N LYS A 370 -7.09 -8.40 21.30
CA LYS A 370 -8.52 -8.63 21.11
C LYS A 370 -8.75 -9.97 20.41
N GLY A 371 -9.72 -10.74 20.92
CA GLY A 371 -10.12 -12.03 20.38
C GLY A 371 -9.52 -13.26 21.07
N VAL A 372 -8.46 -13.12 21.87
CA VAL A 372 -7.84 -14.27 22.59
C VAL A 372 -8.83 -15.06 23.45
N LYS A 373 -9.82 -14.40 24.06
CA LYS A 373 -10.83 -15.02 24.93
C LYS A 373 -11.92 -15.82 24.18
N HIS A 374 -12.09 -15.61 22.87
CA HIS A 374 -13.16 -16.22 22.09
C HIS A 374 -12.68 -17.37 21.19
N TRP A 375 -11.40 -17.73 21.33
CA TRP A 375 -10.80 -18.85 20.60
C TRP A 375 -11.55 -20.15 20.88
N GLY A 376 -11.97 -20.85 19.83
CA GLY A 376 -12.71 -22.11 19.92
C GLY A 376 -14.24 -21.98 19.87
N ASP A 377 -14.80 -20.77 19.95
CA ASP A 377 -16.21 -20.50 19.61
C ASP A 377 -16.29 -20.08 18.14
N LYS A 378 -16.67 -21.01 17.25
CA LYS A 378 -16.67 -20.77 15.79
C LYS A 378 -17.44 -19.52 15.37
N LYS A 379 -18.57 -19.21 16.03
CA LYS A 379 -19.41 -18.06 15.63
C LYS A 379 -18.80 -16.77 16.15
N MET A 380 -18.38 -16.75 17.40
CA MET A 380 -17.79 -15.55 18.02
C MET A 380 -16.40 -15.24 17.43
N GLU A 381 -15.61 -16.26 17.13
CA GLU A 381 -14.28 -16.13 16.55
C GLU A 381 -14.34 -15.44 15.18
N SER A 382 -15.27 -15.84 14.30
CA SER A 382 -15.45 -15.21 12.99
C SER A 382 -15.84 -13.74 13.11
N ASN A 383 -16.81 -13.42 13.98
CA ASN A 383 -17.28 -12.05 14.17
C ASN A 383 -16.17 -11.16 14.74
N VAL A 384 -15.46 -11.63 15.77
CA VAL A 384 -14.36 -10.88 16.41
C VAL A 384 -13.15 -10.77 15.49
N TYR A 385 -12.89 -11.77 14.64
CA TYR A 385 -11.86 -11.70 13.61
C TYR A 385 -12.14 -10.54 12.66
N GLU A 386 -13.34 -10.48 12.07
CA GLU A 386 -13.73 -9.39 11.16
C GLU A 386 -13.72 -8.02 11.87
N TRP A 387 -14.11 -7.97 13.15
CA TRP A 387 -14.01 -6.75 13.93
C TRP A 387 -12.55 -6.29 14.13
N CYS A 388 -11.62 -7.23 14.33
CA CYS A 388 -10.19 -6.90 14.35
C CYS A 388 -9.72 -6.38 12.98
N GLU A 389 -10.10 -7.02 11.87
CA GLU A 389 -9.76 -6.57 10.52
C GLU A 389 -10.28 -5.15 10.24
N TYR A 390 -11.50 -4.86 10.68
CA TYR A 390 -12.09 -3.53 10.67
C TYR A 390 -11.26 -2.51 11.46
N MET A 391 -10.89 -2.82 12.72
CA MET A 391 -10.07 -1.91 13.52
C MET A 391 -8.67 -1.71 12.95
N PHE A 392 -8.06 -2.75 12.37
CA PHE A 392 -6.78 -2.64 11.68
C PHE A 392 -6.88 -1.76 10.43
N HIS A 393 -7.96 -1.85 9.66
CA HIS A 393 -8.17 -0.97 8.51
C HIS A 393 -8.08 0.50 8.92
N PHE A 394 -8.85 0.91 9.92
CA PHE A 394 -8.91 2.33 10.30
C PHE A 394 -7.74 2.81 11.15
N ASN A 395 -7.25 2.01 12.10
CA ASN A 395 -6.17 2.45 12.98
C ASN A 395 -4.76 2.17 12.43
N VAL A 396 -4.59 1.17 11.55
CA VAL A 396 -3.25 0.79 11.04
C VAL A 396 -3.06 1.17 9.58
N TYR A 397 -3.98 0.78 8.68
CA TYR A 397 -3.84 1.09 7.25
C TYR A 397 -4.22 2.54 6.92
N LYS A 398 -5.21 3.11 7.62
CA LYS A 398 -5.58 4.53 7.52
C LYS A 398 -4.87 5.43 8.55
N HIS A 399 -3.74 4.98 9.10
CA HIS A 399 -2.91 5.77 10.04
C HIS A 399 -2.60 7.21 9.56
N PRO A 400 -2.43 7.53 8.26
CA PRO A 400 -2.19 8.92 7.86
C PRO A 400 -3.36 9.82 8.24
N MET A 401 -4.60 9.34 8.13
CA MET A 401 -5.79 10.09 8.52
C MET A 401 -5.87 10.27 10.03
N CYS A 402 -5.54 9.24 10.82
CA CYS A 402 -5.45 9.38 12.27
C CYS A 402 -4.44 10.46 12.67
N ILE A 403 -3.25 10.45 12.07
CA ILE A 403 -2.20 11.45 12.33
C ILE A 403 -2.65 12.85 11.90
N THR A 404 -3.28 13.00 10.73
CA THR A 404 -3.85 14.28 10.26
C THR A 404 -4.87 14.83 11.26
N GLU A 405 -5.76 13.99 11.77
CA GLU A 405 -6.75 14.43 12.75
C GLU A 405 -6.15 14.81 14.11
N LEU A 406 -5.09 14.13 14.57
CA LEU A 406 -4.34 14.54 15.75
C LEU A 406 -3.62 15.89 15.53
N ASN A 407 -3.02 16.09 14.35
CA ASN A 407 -2.42 17.37 13.96
C ASN A 407 -3.46 18.49 13.92
N ASN A 408 -4.69 18.17 13.51
CA ASN A 408 -5.84 19.09 13.50
C ASN A 408 -6.46 19.32 14.89
N GLY A 409 -5.82 18.83 15.96
CA GLY A 409 -6.18 19.15 17.34
C GLY A 409 -7.05 18.12 18.04
N ALA A 410 -7.37 16.97 17.42
CA ALA A 410 -8.11 15.91 18.10
C ALA A 410 -7.33 15.37 19.32
N ASN A 411 -8.05 15.08 20.41
CA ASN A 411 -7.50 14.43 21.60
C ASN A 411 -7.27 12.94 21.37
N ALA A 412 -8.22 12.27 20.71
CA ALA A 412 -8.04 10.90 20.24
C ALA A 412 -8.79 10.67 18.92
N VAL A 413 -8.32 9.68 18.17
CA VAL A 413 -8.89 9.28 16.87
C VAL A 413 -8.96 7.77 16.81
N GLY A 414 -10.02 7.21 16.25
CA GLY A 414 -10.15 5.77 16.07
C GLY A 414 -11.30 5.42 15.16
N CYS A 415 -11.94 4.30 15.42
CA CYS A 415 -13.16 3.89 14.73
C CYS A 415 -14.20 3.40 15.73
N ASN A 416 -15.47 3.48 15.36
CA ASN A 416 -16.60 3.04 16.16
C ASN A 416 -16.66 3.68 17.55
N LEU A 417 -16.41 5.00 17.61
CA LEU A 417 -16.56 5.80 18.83
C LEU A 417 -18.04 5.91 19.20
N GLN A 418 -18.45 5.47 20.38
CA GLN A 418 -19.87 5.37 20.70
C GLN A 418 -20.17 5.55 22.19
N GLU A 419 -21.44 5.84 22.47
CA GLU A 419 -22.02 6.00 23.81
C GLU A 419 -23.29 5.13 23.94
N ARG A 420 -23.19 3.84 23.58
CA ARG A 420 -24.35 2.91 23.60
C ARG A 420 -24.46 2.21 24.95
N GLY A 421 -25.07 2.89 25.93
CA GLY A 421 -25.30 2.33 27.28
C GLY A 421 -24.05 2.17 28.14
N ALA A 422 -22.96 2.83 27.74
CA ALA A 422 -21.68 2.90 28.42
C ALA A 422 -21.08 4.30 28.17
N PRO A 423 -20.13 4.78 29.00
CA PRO A 423 -19.40 6.01 28.73
C PRO A 423 -18.82 6.03 27.32
N LEU A 424 -18.60 7.23 26.76
CA LEU A 424 -17.99 7.41 25.45
C LEU A 424 -16.70 6.59 25.31
N HIS A 425 -16.61 5.75 24.27
CA HIS A 425 -15.44 4.87 24.06
C HIS A 425 -15.29 4.42 22.61
N TYR A 426 -14.06 4.07 22.23
CA TYR A 426 -13.78 3.37 20.97
C TYR A 426 -14.06 1.88 21.15
N SER A 427 -15.15 1.40 20.53
CA SER A 427 -15.54 0.01 20.67
C SER A 427 -14.44 -0.94 20.17
N GLY A 428 -13.96 -1.81 21.06
CA GLY A 428 -12.85 -2.73 20.78
C GLY A 428 -11.48 -2.21 21.25
N ASN A 429 -11.42 -0.98 21.76
CA ASN A 429 -10.30 -0.32 22.43
C ASN A 429 -9.00 -0.19 21.61
N PHE A 430 -9.14 0.14 20.32
CA PHE A 430 -8.02 0.51 19.43
C PHE A 430 -8.17 1.98 19.07
N TRP A 431 -7.15 2.79 19.34
CA TRP A 431 -7.23 4.24 19.13
C TRP A 431 -5.84 4.87 19.07
N TRP A 432 -5.82 6.06 18.46
CA TRP A 432 -4.71 6.99 18.41
C TRP A 432 -4.92 8.14 19.39
N SER A 433 -3.85 8.66 19.99
CA SER A 433 -3.89 9.86 20.82
C SER A 433 -2.55 10.58 20.84
N ARG A 434 -2.57 11.80 21.36
CA ARG A 434 -1.40 12.64 21.65
C ARG A 434 -0.95 12.42 23.10
N SER A 435 0.35 12.34 23.37
CA SER A 435 0.85 12.25 24.74
C SER A 435 0.40 13.41 25.62
N SER A 436 0.23 14.61 25.04
CA SER A 436 -0.33 15.78 25.71
C SER A 436 -1.75 15.58 26.26
N HIS A 437 -2.55 14.72 25.62
CA HIS A 437 -3.84 14.27 26.13
C HIS A 437 -3.68 13.16 27.16
N ILE A 438 -2.84 12.16 26.87
CA ILE A 438 -2.61 11.02 27.77
C ILE A 438 -2.13 11.46 29.16
N LYS A 439 -1.23 12.44 29.25
CA LYS A 439 -0.63 12.87 30.53
C LYS A 439 -1.65 13.45 31.53
N VAL A 440 -2.82 13.92 31.06
CA VAL A 440 -3.88 14.46 31.92
C VAL A 440 -4.96 13.43 32.27
N LEU A 441 -4.85 12.20 31.77
CA LEU A 441 -5.78 11.12 32.10
C LEU A 441 -5.49 10.56 33.51
N PRO A 442 -6.54 10.10 34.24
CA PRO A 442 -6.35 9.50 35.55
C PRO A 442 -5.63 8.14 35.44
N LYS A 443 -4.77 7.82 36.40
CA LYS A 443 -4.25 6.46 36.57
C LYS A 443 -5.39 5.49 36.90
N ILE A 444 -5.35 4.30 36.30
CA ILE A 444 -6.31 3.25 36.63
C ILE A 444 -5.85 2.53 37.90
N VAL A 445 -6.60 2.71 38.98
CA VAL A 445 -6.32 2.10 40.30
C VAL A 445 -7.36 1.08 40.73
N ASP A 446 -8.55 1.09 40.12
CA ASP A 446 -9.61 0.12 40.39
C ASP A 446 -9.40 -1.21 39.65
N THR A 447 -10.19 -2.22 40.03
CA THR A 447 -10.19 -3.55 39.42
C THR A 447 -11.37 -3.80 38.48
N TYR A 448 -12.13 -2.76 38.09
CA TYR A 448 -13.29 -2.91 37.22
C TYR A 448 -12.85 -3.18 35.77
N TYR A 449 -13.44 -4.21 35.16
CA TYR A 449 -12.97 -4.79 33.89
C TYR A 449 -12.96 -3.78 32.73
N ASN A 450 -13.96 -2.91 32.66
CA ASN A 450 -14.16 -2.00 31.52
C ASN A 450 -13.47 -0.64 31.70
N THR A 451 -12.89 -0.32 32.87
CA THR A 451 -12.21 0.97 33.07
C THR A 451 -11.17 1.28 31.98
N PRO A 452 -10.32 0.31 31.54
CA PRO A 452 -9.41 0.52 30.42
C PRO A 452 -10.06 0.96 29.11
N GLU A 453 -11.27 0.48 28.81
CA GLU A 453 -11.97 0.79 27.54
C GLU A 453 -12.50 2.23 27.51
N PHE A 454 -12.72 2.83 28.67
CA PHE A 454 -13.29 4.18 28.80
C PHE A 454 -12.23 5.26 29.07
N LEU A 455 -10.98 4.86 29.31
CA LEU A 455 -9.94 5.77 29.80
C LEU A 455 -9.67 6.95 28.86
N VAL A 456 -9.45 6.69 27.57
CA VAL A 456 -8.97 7.72 26.63
C VAL A 456 -9.97 8.86 26.43
N SER A 457 -11.26 8.61 26.64
CA SER A 457 -12.35 9.56 26.47
C SER A 457 -13.00 9.97 27.79
N SER A 458 -12.34 9.68 28.93
CA SER A 458 -12.87 9.92 30.28
C SER A 458 -12.90 11.39 30.71
N ILE A 459 -12.29 12.29 29.94
CA ILE A 459 -12.22 13.73 30.22
C ILE A 459 -12.80 14.55 29.06
N ASP A 460 -12.98 15.84 29.28
CA ASP A 460 -13.38 16.78 28.23
C ASP A 460 -12.34 16.81 27.10
N GLY A 461 -12.80 16.86 25.85
CA GLY A 461 -11.93 16.82 24.67
C GLY A 461 -12.68 16.59 23.36
N VAL A 462 -11.93 16.66 22.27
CA VAL A 462 -12.41 16.41 20.91
C VAL A 462 -11.97 15.02 20.46
N TYR A 463 -12.94 14.13 20.28
CA TYR A 463 -12.72 12.74 19.90
C TYR A 463 -13.27 12.50 18.49
N LYS A 464 -12.49 11.84 17.64
CA LYS A 464 -12.89 11.60 16.25
C LYS A 464 -12.98 10.12 15.93
N SER A 465 -13.94 9.78 15.07
CA SER A 465 -14.12 8.45 14.54
C SER A 465 -14.04 8.49 13.01
N LEU A 466 -13.11 7.75 12.42
CA LEU A 466 -13.00 7.65 10.97
C LEU A 466 -14.14 6.84 10.35
N TRP A 467 -14.81 5.99 11.14
CA TRP A 467 -15.88 5.14 10.65
C TRP A 467 -16.77 4.65 11.77
N HIS A 468 -18.04 4.42 11.46
CA HIS A 468 -19.00 3.76 12.33
C HIS A 468 -19.64 2.60 11.60
N SER A 469 -19.57 1.41 12.20
CA SER A 469 -20.13 0.21 11.60
C SER A 469 -21.63 0.08 11.84
N ASP A 470 -22.12 0.73 12.90
CA ASP A 470 -23.48 0.66 13.45
C ASP A 470 -23.97 -0.74 13.83
N VAL A 471 -23.09 -1.75 13.80
CA VAL A 471 -23.40 -3.13 14.15
C VAL A 471 -22.89 -3.52 15.53
N ASN A 472 -23.54 -4.49 16.17
CA ASN A 472 -22.96 -5.18 17.31
C ASN A 472 -22.02 -6.29 16.80
N HIS A 473 -20.71 -6.01 16.85
CA HIS A 473 -19.67 -6.91 16.37
C HIS A 473 -19.55 -8.25 17.13
N PHE A 474 -20.23 -8.43 18.27
CA PHE A 474 -20.32 -9.77 18.88
C PHE A 474 -21.39 -10.64 18.22
N HIS A 475 -22.43 -10.02 17.63
CA HIS A 475 -23.59 -10.72 17.09
C HIS A 475 -23.65 -10.72 15.56
N SER A 476 -22.95 -9.79 14.91
CA SER A 476 -23.00 -9.59 13.46
C SER A 476 -21.60 -9.53 12.84
N THR A 477 -21.46 -10.16 11.68
CA THR A 477 -20.31 -10.04 10.78
C THR A 477 -20.24 -8.63 10.18
N TYR A 478 -19.03 -8.13 9.94
CA TYR A 478 -18.78 -6.86 9.28
C TYR A 478 -17.56 -6.97 8.33
N PRO A 479 -17.73 -7.63 7.17
CA PRO A 479 -16.60 -7.97 6.29
C PRO A 479 -16.02 -6.75 5.54
N PRO A 480 -14.76 -6.85 5.07
CA PRO A 480 -14.02 -5.72 4.46
C PRO A 480 -14.72 -5.00 3.32
N LYS A 481 -15.46 -5.72 2.47
CA LYS A 481 -16.27 -5.15 1.37
C LYS A 481 -17.24 -4.05 1.80
N LEU A 482 -17.62 -3.98 3.08
CA LEU A 482 -18.52 -2.96 3.61
C LEU A 482 -17.84 -1.62 3.87
N TYR A 483 -16.51 -1.57 3.97
CA TYR A 483 -15.78 -0.37 4.37
C TYR A 483 -14.53 -0.05 3.54
N GLU A 484 -13.82 -1.02 2.95
CA GLU A 484 -12.50 -0.79 2.34
C GLU A 484 -12.49 0.19 1.16
N ASN A 485 -13.55 0.18 0.34
CA ASN A 485 -13.67 0.99 -0.88
C ASN A 485 -14.65 2.15 -0.71
N ARG A 486 -15.04 2.48 0.53
CA ARG A 486 -16.01 3.55 0.79
C ARG A 486 -15.30 4.84 1.21
N PRO A 487 -15.85 6.01 0.84
CA PRO A 487 -15.32 7.27 1.33
C PRO A 487 -15.48 7.35 2.86
N ILE A 488 -14.43 7.81 3.53
CA ILE A 488 -14.42 7.99 4.98
C ILE A 488 -15.16 9.27 5.33
N ILE A 489 -16.14 9.15 6.23
CA ILE A 489 -16.87 10.28 6.82
C ILE A 489 -16.45 10.35 8.28
N ILE A 490 -15.64 11.35 8.61
CA ILE A 490 -15.13 11.52 9.97
C ILE A 490 -16.22 12.14 10.83
N GLN A 491 -16.62 11.47 11.90
CA GLN A 491 -17.51 12.02 12.92
C GLN A 491 -16.68 12.64 14.04
N THR A 492 -17.05 13.85 14.46
CA THR A 492 -16.44 14.53 15.59
C THR A 492 -17.40 14.53 16.77
N MET A 493 -16.90 14.11 17.94
CA MET A 493 -17.61 14.09 19.21
C MET A 493 -16.84 14.94 20.20
N GLU A 494 -17.42 16.06 20.62
CA GLU A 494 -16.84 16.95 21.63
C GLU A 494 -17.47 16.64 22.98
N HIS A 495 -16.66 16.18 23.92
CA HIS A 495 -17.05 16.04 25.32
C HIS A 495 -16.71 17.34 26.05
N LYS A 496 -17.73 18.03 26.56
CA LYS A 496 -17.56 19.33 27.25
C LYS A 496 -18.51 19.43 28.44
N ASN A 497 -17.97 19.72 29.61
CA ASN A 497 -18.73 19.82 30.87
C ASN A 497 -19.60 18.58 31.13
N GLY A 498 -19.12 17.38 30.78
CA GLY A 498 -19.87 16.13 30.96
C GLY A 498 -20.97 15.87 29.92
N ASN A 499 -21.08 16.67 28.85
CA ASN A 499 -22.03 16.45 27.76
C ASN A 499 -21.31 16.17 26.44
N THR A 500 -21.86 15.26 25.64
CA THR A 500 -21.33 14.89 24.30
C THR A 500 -22.08 15.63 23.20
N HIS A 501 -21.36 16.41 22.39
CA HIS A 501 -21.86 17.10 21.21
C HIS A 501 -21.36 16.43 19.93
N TYR A 502 -22.23 16.29 18.93
CA TYR A 502 -21.96 15.59 17.67
C TYR A 502 -21.89 16.61 16.53
N SER A 503 -20.83 16.55 15.70
CA SER A 503 -20.66 17.40 14.51
C SER A 503 -20.01 16.67 13.35
#